data_AF-A0A1R1BKC4-F1
#
_entry.id   AF-A0A1R1BKC4-F1
#
_cell.length_a   1.000
_cell.length_b   1.000
_cell.length_c   1.000
_cell.angle_alpha   90.00
_cell.angle_beta   90.00
_cell.angle_gamma   90.00
#
_symmetry.space_group_name_H-M   'P 1'
#
loop_
_entity.id
_entity.type
_entity.pdbx_description
1 polymer ?
#
loop_
_entity_poly.entity_id
_entity_poly.type
_entity_poly.pdbx_seq_one_letter_code
_entity_poly.pdbx_strand_id
1 'polypeptide(L)' 'MDVLVCPLCGEANRCSYAAGHPHSECWCNRATFPEGVFDRIPPEQRRKSCICQRCLDDYANKLQPKEEPHS' A
#
# COMPACT_ATOMS: atom_id res chain seq x y z
N MET A 1 9.33 -15.24 -4.63
CA MET A 1 8.49 -14.03 -4.57
C MET A 1 7.45 -14.30 -3.50
N ASP A 2 7.37 -13.48 -2.45
CA ASP A 2 6.41 -13.69 -1.38
C ASP A 2 5.18 -12.78 -1.61
N VAL A 3 4.03 -13.40 -1.87
CA VAL A 3 2.77 -12.71 -2.17
C VAL A 3 2.13 -12.07 -0.94
N LEU A 4 2.58 -12.45 0.26
CA LEU A 4 2.14 -11.91 1.55
C LEU A 4 3.02 -10.76 2.05
N VAL A 5 4.07 -10.41 1.31
CA VAL A 5 5.01 -9.33 1.67
C VAL A 5 4.75 -8.07 0.84
N CYS A 6 4.76 -6.93 1.53
CA CYS A 6 4.68 -5.61 0.95
C CYS A 6 5.96 -5.29 0.16
N PRO A 7 5.87 -4.98 -1.14
CA PRO A 7 7.04 -4.73 -1.97
C PRO A 7 7.73 -3.39 -1.67
N LEU A 8 7.10 -2.53 -0.85
CA LEU A 8 7.65 -1.23 -0.46
C LEU A 8 8.46 -1.27 0.83
N CYS A 9 8.12 -2.15 1.78
CA CYS A 9 8.72 -2.15 3.11
C CYS A 9 9.13 -3.52 3.64
N GLY A 10 8.87 -4.62 2.92
CA GLY A 10 9.27 -5.97 3.33
C GLY A 10 8.43 -6.60 4.44
N GLU A 11 7.49 -5.86 5.03
CA GLU A 11 6.56 -6.35 6.06
C GLU A 11 5.33 -7.03 5.47
N ALA A 12 4.55 -7.72 6.30
CA ALA A 12 3.29 -8.34 5.87
C ALA A 12 2.32 -7.33 5.23
N ASN A 13 1.83 -7.63 4.02
CA ASN A 13 0.84 -6.79 3.32
C ASN A 13 -0.60 -7.00 3.81
N ARG A 14 -0.84 -8.06 4.60
CA ARG A 14 -2.15 -8.46 5.14
C ARG A 14 -3.22 -8.61 4.05
N CYS A 15 -2.82 -9.07 2.87
CA CYS A 15 -3.76 -9.38 1.79
C CYS A 15 -4.56 -10.64 2.12
N SER A 16 -5.85 -10.49 2.43
CA SER A 16 -6.73 -11.62 2.76
C SER A 16 -6.81 -12.63 1.60
N TYR A 17 -6.85 -12.15 0.35
CA TYR A 17 -6.91 -13.03 -0.82
C TYR A 17 -5.66 -13.90 -0.99
N ALA A 18 -4.47 -13.31 -0.84
CA ALA A 18 -3.21 -14.06 -0.88
C ALA A 18 -3.08 -15.05 0.29
N ALA A 19 -3.76 -14.79 1.40
CA ALA A 19 -3.84 -15.67 2.56
C ALA A 19 -4.93 -16.77 2.41
N GLY A 20 -5.64 -16.85 1.28
CA GLY A 20 -6.65 -17.88 1.03
C GLY A 20 -8.07 -17.52 1.51
N HIS A 21 -8.30 -16.27 1.90
CA HIS A 21 -9.62 -15.76 2.30
C HIS A 21 -10.30 -15.01 1.14
N PRO A 22 -11.63 -14.80 1.20
CA PRO A 22 -12.34 -14.00 0.22
C PRO A 22 -11.73 -12.61 0.03
N HIS A 23 -11.70 -12.14 -1.23
CA HIS A 23 -11.17 -10.81 -1.53
C HIS A 23 -11.88 -9.71 -0.75
N SER A 24 -13.18 -9.86 -0.47
CA SER A 24 -14.07 -8.92 0.22
C SER A 24 -13.62 -8.62 1.65
N GLU A 25 -12.90 -9.54 2.28
CA GLU A 25 -12.38 -9.39 3.63
C GLU A 25 -11.08 -8.56 3.68
N CYS A 26 -10.44 -8.34 2.53
CA CYS A 26 -9.19 -7.60 2.48
C CYS A 26 -9.40 -6.13 2.89
N TRP A 27 -8.48 -5.60 3.70
CA TRP A 27 -8.50 -4.21 4.15
C TRP A 27 -8.54 -3.24 2.96
N CYS A 28 -7.93 -3.62 1.83
CA CYS A 28 -7.81 -2.76 0.65
C CYS A 28 -9.16 -2.42 0.00
N ASN A 29 -10.23 -3.19 0.21
CA ASN A 29 -11.55 -2.86 -0.33
C ASN A 29 -12.17 -1.61 0.29
N ARG A 30 -11.69 -1.22 1.48
CA ARG A 30 -12.16 -0.05 2.22
C ARG A 30 -11.18 1.12 2.12
N ALA A 31 -10.12 0.98 1.31
CA ALA A 31 -9.05 1.95 1.20
C ALA A 31 -9.15 2.74 -0.12
N THR A 32 -8.78 4.01 -0.05
CA THR A 32 -8.61 4.87 -1.23
C THR A 32 -7.14 4.92 -1.60
N PHE A 33 -6.82 4.70 -2.87
CA PHE A 33 -5.44 4.71 -3.37
C PHE A 33 -5.19 6.03 -4.11
N PRO A 34 -4.35 6.93 -3.56
CA PRO A 34 -4.00 8.17 -4.26
C PRO A 34 -3.20 7.88 -5.54
N GLU A 35 -3.27 8.80 -6.50
CA GLU A 35 -2.52 8.69 -7.75
C GLU A 35 -1.01 8.56 -7.49
N GLY A 36 -0.35 7.73 -8.30
CA GLY A 36 1.10 7.52 -8.22
C GLY A 36 1.58 6.61 -7.09
N VAL A 37 0.70 6.14 -6.17
CA VAL A 37 1.14 5.27 -5.06
C VAL A 37 1.82 3.99 -5.55
N PHE A 38 1.35 3.42 -6.66
CA PHE A 38 1.92 2.21 -7.24
C PHE A 38 3.21 2.45 -8.04
N ASP A 39 3.52 3.70 -8.40
CA ASP A 39 4.79 4.02 -9.07
C ASP A 39 5.99 3.86 -8.13
N ARG A 40 5.74 3.93 -6.82
CA ARG A 40 6.72 3.63 -5.77
C ARG A 40 7.17 2.17 -5.76
N ILE A 41 6.42 1.26 -6.37
CA ILE A 41 6.76 -0.17 -6.42
C ILE A 41 7.85 -0.36 -7.49
N PRO A 42 8.98 -1.03 -7.14
CA PRO A 42 10.02 -1.38 -8.12
C PRO A 42 9.42 -2.10 -9.34
N PRO A 43 9.83 -1.77 -10.57
CA PRO A 43 9.24 -2.35 -11.78
C PRO A 43 9.19 -3.88 -11.77
N GLU A 44 10.20 -4.54 -11.22
CA GLU A 44 10.25 -6.01 -11.15
C GLU A 44 9.27 -6.59 -10.13
N GLN A 45 8.69 -5.79 -9.24
CA GLN A 45 7.75 -6.22 -8.20
C GLN A 45 6.30 -5.78 -8.48
N ARG A 46 6.07 -4.94 -9.50
CA ARG A 46 4.72 -4.47 -9.87
C ARG A 46 3.81 -5.64 -10.25
N ARG A 47 2.55 -5.58 -9.80
CA ARG A 47 1.50 -6.59 -10.05
C ARG A 47 1.82 -8.00 -9.50
N LYS A 48 2.80 -8.14 -8.60
CA LYS A 48 3.17 -9.43 -7.99
C LYS A 48 2.69 -9.60 -6.54
N SER A 49 2.64 -8.52 -5.76
CA SER A 49 2.07 -8.49 -4.41
C SER A 49 1.44 -7.13 -4.10
N CYS A 50 0.54 -7.10 -3.13
CA CYS A 50 -0.09 -5.85 -2.67
C CYS A 50 0.86 -5.05 -1.78
N ILE A 51 0.72 -3.72 -1.78
CA ILE A 51 1.29 -2.86 -0.72
C ILE A 51 0.55 -3.13 0.60
N CYS A 52 1.13 -2.72 1.74
CA CYS A 52 0.44 -2.76 3.04
C CYS A 52 -0.28 -1.43 3.34
N GLN A 53 -1.26 -1.47 4.25
CA GLN A 53 -2.02 -0.29 4.66
C GLN A 53 -1.10 0.82 5.19
N ARG A 54 -0.09 0.48 5.99
CA ARG A 54 0.89 1.46 6.51
C ARG A 54 1.57 2.24 5.39
N CYS A 55 2.04 1.57 4.33
CA CYS A 55 2.70 2.24 3.22
C CYS A 55 1.73 3.11 2.39
N LEU A 56 0.46 2.71 2.31
CA LEU A 56 -0.58 3.53 1.69
C LEU A 56 -0.80 4.82 2.50
N ASP A 57 -0.97 4.68 3.81
CA ASP A 57 -1.19 5.81 4.73
C ASP A 57 0.02 6.75 4.72
N ASP A 58 1.24 6.22 4.78
CA ASP A 58 2.48 6.99 4.70
C ASP A 58 2.59 7.79 3.39
N TYR A 59 2.13 7.21 2.27
CA TYR A 59 2.11 7.89 0.99
C TYR A 59 1.06 9.00 0.96
N ALA A 60 -0.15 8.72 1.42
CA ALA A 60 -1.24 9.69 1.49
C ALA A 60 -0.88 10.88 2.39
N ASN A 61 -0.25 10.64 3.54
CA ASN A 61 0.21 11.69 4.45
C ASN A 61 1.26 12.62 3.83
N LYS A 62 2.10 12.09 2.93
CA LYS A 62 3.11 12.89 2.22
C LYS A 62 2.55 13.74 1.09
N LEU A 63 1.35 13.43 0.60
CA LEU A 63 0.64 14.23 -0.40
C LEU A 63 -0.08 15.44 0.20
N GLN A 64 -0.24 15.48 1.54
CA GLN A 64 -0.79 16.64 2.21
C GLN A 64 0.18 17.82 2.03
N PRO A 65 -0.29 19.01 1.62
CA PRO A 65 0.52 20.22 1.71
C PRO A 65 0.95 20.36 3.17
N LYS A 66 2.26 20.43 3.42
CA LYS A 66 2.74 20.87 4.72
C LYS A 66 2.25 22.30 4.89
N GLU A 67 1.22 22.53 5.71
CA GLU A 67 0.99 23.86 6.25
C GLU A 67 2.27 24.24 7.01
N GLU A 68 3.03 25.20 6.46
CA GLU A 68 4.07 25.88 7.22
C GLU A 68 3.39 26.56 8.41
N PRO A 69 3.88 26.39 9.65
CA PRO A 69 3.37 27.18 10.76
C PRO A 69 3.73 28.64 10.46
N HIS A 70 2.72 29.40 10.02
CA HIS A 70 2.86 30.79 9.65
C HIS A 70 3.45 31.56 10.84
N SER A 71 4.64 32.13 10.63
CA SER A 71 5.17 33.22 11.47
C SER A 71 4.33 34.48 11.31
#